data_AF-A0A918DI09-F1
#
_entry.id   AF-A0A918DI09-F1
#
_cell.length_a   1.000
_cell.length_b   1.000
_cell.length_c   1.000
_cell.angle_alpha   90.00
_cell.angle_beta   90.00
_cell.angle_gamma   90.00
#
_symmetry.space_group_name_H-M   'P 1'
#
loop_
_entity.id
_entity.type
_entity.pdbx_description
1 polymer ?
#
loop_
_entity_poly.entity_id
_entity_poly.type
_entity_poly.pdbx_seq_one_letter_code
_entity_poly.pdbx_strand_id
1 'polypeptide(L)'
;MAQDVGWRIKPNVCVVEKMGDACQLELSIEIWGELPPHACLFFSDQQLQCWQVPAKHMQLSLSYSETTVLSMRHEDQDILTETLEVKAQSALRQRVRKPWSLF
;
A
#
# COMPACT_ATOMS: atom_id res chain seq x y z
N MET A 1 -9.37 -28.28 2.37
CA MET A 1 -8.84 -27.31 3.36
C MET A 1 -8.22 -26.19 2.53
N ALA A 2 -8.91 -25.05 2.38
CA ALA A 2 -8.37 -23.93 1.63
C ALA A 2 -7.31 -23.26 2.51
N GLN A 3 -6.03 -23.35 2.11
CA GLN A 3 -5.02 -22.49 2.69
C GLN A 3 -5.28 -21.10 2.15
N ASP A 4 -5.75 -20.22 3.01
CA ASP A 4 -6.07 -18.84 2.66
C ASP A 4 -4.75 -18.13 2.36
N VAL A 5 -4.53 -17.84 1.07
CA VAL A 5 -3.40 -17.06 0.60
C VAL A 5 -3.58 -15.62 1.08
N GLY A 6 -2.52 -14.98 1.53
CA GLY A 6 -2.63 -13.62 2.05
C GLY A 6 -1.32 -12.85 1.96
N TRP A 7 -1.47 -11.53 2.06
CA TRP A 7 -0.34 -10.62 2.09
C TRP A 7 -0.53 -9.51 3.11
N ARG A 8 0.57 -8.85 3.45
CA ARG A 8 0.59 -7.65 4.27
C ARG A 8 1.52 -6.64 3.62
N ILE A 9 0.99 -5.45 3.40
CA ILE A 9 1.70 -4.35 2.75
C ILE A 9 1.89 -3.23 3.77
N LYS A 10 3.12 -2.75 3.90
CA LYS A 10 3.44 -1.63 4.80
C LYS A 10 4.42 -0.64 4.17
N PRO A 11 4.18 0.67 4.30
CA PRO A 11 2.93 1.29 4.76
C PRO A 11 1.89 1.37 3.63
N ASN A 12 0.61 1.17 3.93
CA ASN A 12 -0.48 1.32 2.94
C ASN A 12 -1.05 2.76 2.87
N VAL A 13 -0.52 3.67 3.69
CA VAL A 13 -0.89 5.09 3.68
C VAL A 13 0.37 5.90 3.45
N CYS A 14 0.36 6.72 2.42
CA CYS A 14 1.38 7.73 2.20
C CYS A 14 0.92 9.10 2.68
N VAL A 15 1.85 9.85 3.25
CA VAL A 15 1.60 11.19 3.78
C VAL A 15 2.41 12.20 2.98
N VAL A 16 1.73 13.09 2.25
CA VAL A 16 2.31 14.15 1.42
C VAL A 16 2.07 15.53 2.03
N GLU A 17 2.82 16.56 1.62
CA GLU A 17 2.59 17.93 2.13
C GLU A 17 1.25 18.49 1.63
N LYS A 18 0.96 18.35 0.33
CA LYS A 18 -0.29 18.78 -0.29
C LYS A 18 -0.90 17.64 -1.10
N MET A 19 -2.24 17.59 -1.15
CA MET A 19 -2.93 16.62 -2.01
C MET A 19 -2.51 16.85 -3.47
N GLY A 20 -2.13 15.79 -4.16
CA GLY A 20 -1.64 15.82 -5.54
C GLY A 20 -0.12 15.86 -5.68
N ASP A 21 0.65 16.05 -4.59
CA ASP A 21 2.10 15.89 -4.64
C ASP A 21 2.47 14.41 -4.87
N ALA A 22 3.59 14.17 -5.56
CA ALA A 22 4.11 12.82 -5.76
C ALA A 22 4.58 12.24 -4.42
N CYS A 23 3.88 11.22 -3.93
CA CYS A 23 4.36 10.38 -2.84
C CYS A 23 5.40 9.41 -3.38
N GLN A 24 6.62 9.44 -2.83
CA GLN A 24 7.62 8.40 -3.02
C GLN A 24 7.71 7.56 -1.75
N LEU A 25 7.46 6.26 -1.87
CA LEU A 25 7.37 5.36 -0.73
C LEU A 25 7.97 4.00 -1.06
N GLU A 26 8.73 3.46 -0.10
CA GLU A 26 9.20 2.08 -0.15
C GLU A 26 8.22 1.19 0.63
N LEU A 27 7.56 0.28 -0.09
CA LEU A 27 6.63 -0.70 0.44
C LEU A 27 7.37 -1.99 0.78
N SER A 28 7.13 -2.50 1.98
CA SER A 28 7.44 -3.88 2.36
C SER A 28 6.21 -4.74 2.19
N ILE A 29 6.32 -5.81 1.39
CA ILE A 29 5.25 -6.76 1.14
C ILE A 29 5.66 -8.11 1.72
N GLU A 30 4.88 -8.61 2.67
CA GLU A 30 4.99 -9.96 3.23
C GLU A 30 3.88 -10.83 2.64
N ILE A 31 4.21 -12.01 2.15
CA ILE A 31 3.27 -12.93 1.50
C ILE A 31 3.33 -14.29 2.19
N TRP A 32 2.16 -14.89 2.44
CA TRP A 32 2.01 -16.22 3.01
C TRP A 32 0.93 -17.04 2.28
N GLY A 33 0.97 -18.36 2.51
CA GLY A 33 0.17 -19.33 1.77
C GLY A 33 0.83 -19.77 0.46
N GLU A 34 0.13 -20.61 -0.29
CA GLU A 34 0.55 -21.08 -1.61
C GLU A 34 -0.06 -20.17 -2.68
N LEU A 35 0.79 -19.41 -3.35
CA LEU A 35 0.38 -18.63 -4.51
C LEU A 35 0.40 -19.50 -5.75
N PRO A 36 -0.56 -19.28 -6.67
CA PRO A 36 -0.48 -19.92 -7.97
C PRO A 36 0.80 -19.47 -8.69
N PRO A 37 1.43 -20.38 -9.45
CA PRO A 37 2.59 -20.04 -10.25
C PRO A 37 2.18 -18.98 -11.29
N HIS A 38 3.08 -18.09 -11.69
CA HIS A 38 2.78 -17.00 -12.64
C HIS A 38 1.87 -15.89 -12.08
N ALA A 39 1.78 -15.75 -10.76
CA ALA A 39 1.16 -14.57 -10.16
C ALA A 39 1.96 -13.30 -10.53
N CYS A 40 1.22 -12.24 -10.90
CA CYS A 40 1.75 -10.96 -11.32
C CYS A 40 1.26 -9.85 -10.39
N LEU A 41 2.16 -8.96 -9.98
CA LEU A 41 1.85 -7.75 -9.25
C LEU A 41 1.50 -6.61 -10.20
N PHE A 42 0.38 -5.97 -9.92
CA PHE A 42 -0.15 -4.82 -10.64
C PHE A 42 -0.28 -3.63 -9.69
N PHE A 43 0.12 -2.46 -10.18
CA PHE A 43 -0.05 -1.19 -9.51
C PHE A 43 -0.82 -0.24 -10.43
N SER A 44 -2.03 0.18 -10.03
CA SER A 44 -2.89 1.04 -10.85
C SER A 44 -3.05 0.49 -12.29
N ASP A 45 -3.34 -0.81 -12.41
CA ASP A 45 -3.43 -1.58 -13.66
C ASP A 45 -2.15 -1.71 -14.49
N GLN A 46 -1.03 -1.15 -14.02
CA GLN A 46 0.28 -1.38 -14.63
C GLN A 46 0.92 -2.63 -14.03
N GLN A 47 1.27 -3.57 -14.90
CA GLN A 47 2.03 -4.75 -14.50
C GLN A 47 3.43 -4.33 -14.06
N LEU A 48 3.78 -4.58 -12.79
CA LEU A 48 5.09 -4.29 -12.25
C LEU A 48 6.03 -5.47 -12.44
N GLN A 49 5.63 -6.65 -11.95
CA GLN A 49 6.48 -7.83 -11.95
C GLN A 49 5.65 -9.11 -11.90
N CYS A 50 6.11 -10.16 -12.56
CA CYS A 50 5.52 -11.50 -12.49
C CYS A 50 6.53 -12.48 -11.91
N TRP A 51 6.06 -13.41 -11.08
CA TRP A 51 6.90 -14.44 -10.50
C TRP A 51 6.40 -15.82 -10.90
N GLN A 52 7.35 -16.70 -11.24
CA GLN A 52 7.06 -18.14 -11.28
C GLN A 52 6.83 -18.67 -9.86
N VAL A 53 7.64 -18.21 -8.90
CA VAL A 53 7.47 -18.46 -7.46
C VAL A 53 7.68 -17.12 -6.74
N PRO A 54 6.63 -16.52 -6.14
CA PRO A 54 6.76 -15.24 -5.47
C PRO A 54 7.61 -15.35 -4.21
N ALA A 55 8.44 -14.34 -3.97
CA ALA A 55 9.20 -14.24 -2.74
C ALA A 55 8.25 -13.99 -1.56
N LYS A 56 8.52 -14.60 -0.40
CA LYS A 56 7.74 -14.38 0.83
C LYS A 56 7.83 -12.94 1.35
N HIS A 57 8.91 -12.24 1.01
CA HIS A 57 9.16 -10.87 1.41
C HIS A 57 9.76 -10.12 0.22
N MET A 58 9.29 -8.91 -0.04
CA MET A 58 9.86 -8.03 -1.05
C MET A 58 9.75 -6.57 -0.66
N GLN A 59 10.62 -5.75 -1.26
CA GLN A 59 10.61 -4.29 -1.14
C GLN A 59 10.32 -3.68 -2.52
N LEU A 60 9.48 -2.66 -2.55
CA LEU A 60 9.03 -2.03 -3.78
C LEU A 60 8.95 -0.52 -3.60
N SER A 61 9.71 0.22 -4.39
CA SER A 61 9.64 1.69 -4.40
C SER A 61 8.60 2.15 -5.42
N LEU A 62 7.56 2.81 -4.94
CA LEU A 62 6.48 3.35 -5.76
C LEU A 62 6.42 4.87 -5.69
N SER A 63 5.94 5.48 -6.78
CA SER A 63 5.68 6.91 -6.87
C SER A 63 4.26 7.15 -7.36
N TYR A 64 3.42 7.78 -6.53
CA TYR A 64 2.00 8.02 -6.86
C TYR A 64 1.44 9.26 -6.15
N SER A 65 0.44 9.92 -6.72
CA SER A 65 -0.11 11.18 -6.19
C SER A 65 -1.55 11.06 -5.70
N GLU A 66 -2.19 9.92 -5.93
CA GLU A 66 -3.59 9.66 -5.61
C GLU A 66 -3.80 8.25 -5.06
N THR A 67 -4.97 8.02 -4.45
CA THR A 67 -5.32 6.69 -3.93
C THR A 67 -5.37 5.68 -5.06
N THR A 68 -4.59 4.62 -4.94
CA THR A 68 -4.40 3.60 -5.99
C THR A 68 -4.58 2.20 -5.40
N VAL A 69 -4.69 1.20 -6.27
CA VAL A 69 -4.84 -0.20 -5.86
C VAL A 69 -3.59 -0.99 -6.27
N LEU A 70 -3.06 -1.74 -5.31
CA LEU A 70 -2.10 -2.80 -5.57
C LEU A 70 -2.87 -4.12 -5.63
N SER A 71 -2.70 -4.86 -6.72
CA SER A 71 -3.38 -6.13 -6.94
C SER A 71 -2.39 -7.21 -7.35
N MET A 72 -2.66 -8.44 -6.95
CA MET A 72 -1.96 -9.61 -7.39
C MET A 72 -2.89 -10.45 -8.22
N ARG A 73 -2.55 -10.65 -9.49
CA ARG A 73 -3.40 -11.31 -10.49
C ARG A 73 -2.78 -12.62 -10.97
N HIS A 74 -3.63 -13.58 -11.28
CA HIS A 74 -3.26 -14.81 -12.00
C HIS A 74 -4.34 -15.11 -13.03
N GLU A 75 -3.97 -15.32 -14.29
CA GLU A 75 -4.91 -15.59 -15.39
C GLU A 75 -6.08 -14.60 -15.42
N ASP A 76 -5.77 -13.30 -15.28
CA ASP A 76 -6.73 -12.18 -15.24
C ASP A 76 -7.70 -12.15 -14.03
N GLN A 77 -7.47 -12.98 -13.02
CA GLN A 77 -8.22 -12.96 -11.76
C GLN A 77 -7.42 -12.28 -10.65
N ASP A 78 -8.03 -11.30 -9.98
CA ASP A 78 -7.47 -10.70 -8.76
C ASP A 78 -7.53 -11.70 -7.60
N ILE A 79 -6.37 -12.11 -7.10
CA ILE A 79 -6.22 -13.01 -5.94
C ILE A 79 -6.17 -12.20 -4.64
N LEU A 80 -5.35 -11.15 -4.64
CA LEU A 80 -5.13 -10.28 -3.49
C LEU A 80 -5.21 -8.82 -3.96
N THR A 81 -5.86 -7.98 -3.18
CA THR A 81 -6.03 -6.55 -3.48
C THR A 81 -5.83 -5.75 -2.22
N GLU A 82 -5.11 -4.64 -2.32
CA GLU A 82 -4.86 -3.70 -1.23
C GLU A 82 -4.97 -2.28 -1.77
N THR A 83 -5.64 -1.41 -1.02
CA THR A 83 -5.73 0.01 -1.38
C THR A 83 -4.59 0.78 -0.73
N LEU A 84 -3.87 1.55 -1.55
CA LEU A 84 -2.83 2.46 -1.14
C LEU A 84 -3.41 3.88 -1.08
N GLU A 85 -3.54 4.43 0.13
CA GLU A 85 -4.14 5.75 0.34
C GLU A 85 -3.08 6.85 0.33
N VAL A 86 -3.43 8.01 -0.25
CA VAL A 86 -2.64 9.24 -0.11
C VAL A 86 -3.37 10.22 0.80
N LYS A 87 -2.68 10.70 1.83
CA LYS A 87 -3.18 11.71 2.77
C LYS A 87 -2.27 12.92 2.78
N ALA A 88 -2.85 14.11 2.75
CA ALA A 88 -2.08 15.33 2.99
C ALA A 88 -1.85 15.55 4.50
N GLN A 89 -0.68 16.07 4.85
CA GLN A 89 -0.41 16.62 6.17
C GLN A 89 -1.31 17.84 6.36
N SER A 90 -2.45 17.65 7.03
CA SER A 90 -3.26 18.80 7.44
C SER A 90 -2.47 19.63 8.44
N ALA A 91 -2.20 20.90 8.12
CA ALA A 91 -1.45 21.82 8.97
C ALA A 91 -2.15 22.23 10.29
N LEU A 92 -3.16 21.49 10.78
CA LEU A 92 -3.91 21.91 11.95
C LEU A 92 -4.32 20.76 12.88
N ARG A 93 -3.53 20.58 13.94
CA ARG A 93 -4.06 20.22 15.26
C ARG A 93 -3.23 20.85 16.38
N GLN A 94 -3.14 22.18 16.37
CA GLN A 94 -2.82 22.89 17.60
C GLN A 94 -4.01 22.76 18.54
N ARG A 95 -3.92 21.82 19.47
CA ARG A 95 -4.79 21.82 20.64
C ARG A 95 -4.37 23.03 21.47
N VAL A 96 -5.03 24.16 21.27
CA VAL A 96 -4.93 25.31 22.19
C VAL A 96 -5.41 24.82 23.54
N ARG A 97 -4.48 24.31 24.37
CA ARG A 97 -4.73 24.17 25.79
C ARG A 97 -4.76 25.60 26.31
N LYS A 98 -5.96 26.18 26.40
CA LYS A 98 -6.18 27.42 27.14
C LYS A 98 -5.46 27.26 28.49
N PRO A 99 -4.52 28.14 28.86
CA PRO A 99 -4.00 28.12 30.21
C PRO A 99 -5.17 28.44 31.13
N TRP A 100 -5.42 27.58 32.11
CA TRP A 100 -6.43 27.85 33.12
C TRP A 100 -5.96 29.09 33.88
N SER A 101 -6.64 30.21 33.67
CA SER A 101 -6.50 31.37 34.54
C SER A 101 -7.19 31.03 35.85
N LEU A 102 -6.40 30.73 36.89
CA LEU A 102 -6.89 30.72 38.26
C LEU A 102 -6.88 32.17 38.74
N PHE A 103 -8.05 32.82 38.68
CA PHE A 103 -8.35 34.02 39.46
C PHE A 103 -8.89 33.60 40.82
#